data_AF-A0A069SD03-F1
#
_entry.id   AF-A0A069SD03-F1
#
_cell.length_a   1.000
_cell.length_b   1.000
_cell.length_c   1.000
_cell.angle_alpha   90.00
_cell.angle_beta   90.00
_cell.angle_gamma   90.00
#
_symmetry.space_group_name_H-M   'P 1'
#
loop_
_entity.id
_entity.type
_entity.pdbx_description
1 polymer ?
#
loop_
_entity_poly.entity_id
_entity_poly.type
_entity_poly.pdbx_seq_one_letter_code
_entity_poly.pdbx_strand_id
1 'polypeptide(L)'
;MASQEVSIKQNVSIILKSDTEMLDDVVVVAYGTAKKSSFTGSATAVSGEKIAKMQVSSVSKALEGAAAGVQVINTSGQPGENAKIRIRGIGSFSASSAPLYVVDGMPYDEESVNALNPADIESMSILKDAASAALYG
;
A
#
# COMPACT_ATOMS: atom_id res chain seq x y z
N MET A 1 -3.16 -19.86 -12.27
CA MET A 1 -3.88 -20.82 -13.12
C MET A 1 -3.09 -22.12 -13.13
N ALA A 2 -3.62 -23.21 -12.59
CA ALA A 2 -2.97 -24.51 -12.62
C ALA A 2 -2.99 -25.07 -14.04
N SER A 3 -1.81 -25.33 -14.62
CA SER A 3 -1.68 -25.97 -15.93
C SER A 3 -2.06 -27.45 -15.85
N GLN A 4 -2.95 -27.89 -16.74
CA GLN A 4 -3.37 -29.29 -16.84
C GLN A 4 -3.07 -29.83 -18.24
N GLU A 5 -2.22 -30.86 -18.32
CA GLU A 5 -1.98 -31.58 -19.57
C GLU A 5 -3.11 -32.59 -19.81
N VAL A 6 -3.62 -32.63 -21.04
CA VAL A 6 -4.71 -33.52 -21.44
C VAL A 6 -4.31 -34.28 -22.70
N SER A 7 -4.41 -35.60 -22.65
CA SER A 7 -4.13 -36.49 -23.79
C SER A 7 -5.13 -36.28 -24.93
N ILE A 8 -4.63 -36.19 -26.17
CA ILE A 8 -5.41 -35.93 -27.39
C ILE A 8 -6.46 -37.05 -27.63
N LYS A 9 -7.73 -36.67 -27.75
CA LYS A 9 -8.86 -37.52 -28.17
C LYS A 9 -9.79 -36.74 -29.11
N GLN A 10 -10.60 -37.43 -29.91
CA GLN A 10 -11.51 -36.81 -30.88
C GLN A 10 -12.59 -35.91 -30.24
N ASN A 11 -12.99 -36.17 -29.00
CA ASN A 11 -13.87 -35.31 -28.20
C ASN A 11 -13.26 -35.12 -26.80
N VAL A 12 -12.70 -33.94 -26.53
CA VAL A 12 -12.13 -33.59 -25.21
C VAL A 12 -13.07 -32.61 -24.50
N SER A 13 -13.61 -33.00 -23.36
CA SER A 13 -14.32 -32.10 -22.45
C SER A 13 -13.34 -31.66 -21.37
N ILE A 14 -13.00 -30.36 -21.36
CA ILE A 14 -12.06 -29.76 -20.41
C ILE A 14 -12.87 -28.99 -19.37
N ILE A 15 -12.94 -29.51 -18.15
CA ILE A 15 -13.51 -28.81 -17.00
C ILE A 15 -12.35 -28.06 -16.32
N LEU A 16 -12.30 -26.75 -16.51
CA LEU A 16 -11.29 -25.90 -15.88
C LEU A 16 -11.50 -25.92 -14.36
N LYS A 17 -10.50 -26.35 -13.61
CA LYS A 17 -10.46 -26.10 -12.17
C LYS A 17 -10.06 -24.64 -11.95
N SER A 18 -10.91 -23.90 -11.24
CA SER A 18 -10.59 -22.55 -10.82
C SER A 18 -9.39 -22.61 -9.87
N ASP A 19 -8.30 -21.98 -10.29
CA ASP A 19 -7.15 -21.75 -9.44
C ASP A 19 -7.41 -20.48 -8.64
N THR A 20 -7.97 -20.67 -7.45
CA THR A 20 -8.25 -19.60 -6.48
C THR A 20 -7.22 -19.67 -5.36
N GLU A 21 -5.95 -19.51 -5.69
CA GLU A 21 -4.99 -18.99 -4.71
C GLU A 21 -5.38 -17.52 -4.44
N MET A 22 -6.29 -17.33 -3.47
CA MET A 22 -6.46 -16.03 -2.84
C MET A 22 -5.17 -15.75 -2.07
N LEU A 23 -4.30 -14.94 -2.66
CA LEU A 23 -3.18 -14.34 -1.93
C LEU A 23 -3.80 -13.49 -0.82
N ASP A 24 -3.65 -13.96 0.43
CA ASP A 24 -4.04 -13.20 1.60
C ASP A 24 -3.08 -12.02 1.73
N ASP A 25 -3.50 -10.85 1.22
CA ASP A 25 -2.79 -9.60 1.49
C ASP A 25 -2.67 -9.40 2.99
N VAL A 26 -1.44 -9.32 3.47
CA VAL A 26 -1.14 -9.03 4.86
C VAL A 26 -1.04 -7.52 5.04
N VAL A 27 -1.79 -6.99 6.01
CA VAL A 27 -1.71 -5.60 6.45
C VAL A 27 -0.87 -5.57 7.71
N VAL A 28 0.18 -4.74 7.71
CA VAL A 28 1.02 -4.49 8.87
C VAL A 28 0.38 -3.40 9.72
N VAL A 29 0.17 -3.69 11.00
CA VAL A 29 -0.38 -2.78 12.01
C VAL A 29 0.56 -2.68 13.22
N ALA A 30 0.31 -1.74 14.12
CA ALA A 30 1.23 -1.33 15.20
C ALA A 30 1.88 -2.47 16.02
N TYR A 31 1.20 -3.60 16.21
CA TYR A 31 1.69 -4.71 17.05
C TYR A 31 1.67 -6.07 16.34
N GLY A 32 1.55 -6.11 15.01
CA GLY A 32 1.56 -7.38 14.27
C GLY A 32 1.01 -7.29 12.85
N THR A 33 0.75 -8.47 12.28
CA THR A 33 0.20 -8.63 10.93
C THR A 33 -1.24 -9.12 11.01
N ALA A 34 -2.14 -8.44 10.32
CA ALA A 34 -3.54 -8.84 10.18
C ALA A 34 -3.82 -9.19 8.72
N LYS A 35 -4.63 -10.22 8.47
CA LYS A 35 -5.14 -10.45 7.12
C LYS A 35 -6.04 -9.28 6.75
N LYS A 36 -5.90 -8.77 5.53
CA LYS A 36 -6.77 -7.72 4.97
C LYS A 36 -8.25 -8.09 5.06
N SER A 37 -8.57 -9.39 4.97
CA SER A 37 -9.93 -9.93 5.08
C SER A 37 -10.51 -9.87 6.50
N SER A 38 -9.68 -9.92 7.55
CA SER A 38 -10.10 -9.86 8.96
C SER A 38 -10.00 -8.47 9.58
N PHE A 39 -9.42 -7.51 8.86
CA PHE A 39 -9.21 -6.16 9.37
C PHE A 39 -10.50 -5.34 9.27
N THR A 40 -11.06 -4.95 10.42
CA THR A 40 -12.34 -4.23 10.51
C THR A 40 -12.24 -2.75 10.15
N GLY A 41 -11.03 -2.20 10.08
CA GLY A 41 -10.77 -0.81 9.73
C GLY A 41 -10.53 -0.59 8.22
N SER A 42 -10.49 0.66 7.80
CA SER A 42 -10.09 0.98 6.42
C SER A 42 -8.57 1.01 6.33
N ALA A 43 -7.98 -0.06 5.80
CA ALA A 43 -6.57 -0.11 5.45
C ALA A 43 -6.38 -0.52 3.98
N THR A 44 -5.28 -0.09 3.38
CA THR A 44 -4.89 -0.53 2.05
C THR A 44 -3.43 -0.97 2.09
N ALA A 45 -3.20 -2.27 1.89
CA ALA A 45 -1.86 -2.80 1.68
C ALA A 45 -1.45 -2.61 0.22
N VAL A 46 -0.20 -2.21 0.04
CA VAL A 46 0.49 -2.06 -1.24
C VAL A 46 1.75 -2.92 -1.15
N SER A 47 1.92 -3.85 -2.09
CA SER A 47 3.12 -4.71 -2.13
C SER A 47 4.34 -3.94 -2.64
N GLY A 48 5.52 -4.32 -2.15
CA GLY A 48 6.81 -3.76 -2.60
C GLY A 48 7.03 -3.88 -4.11
N GLU A 49 6.55 -4.96 -4.73
CA GLU A 49 6.60 -5.15 -6.18
C GLU A 49 5.85 -4.05 -6.96
N LYS A 50 4.71 -3.60 -6.42
CA LYS A 50 3.92 -2.52 -7.04
C LYS A 50 4.64 -1.19 -6.88
N ILE A 51 5.26 -0.96 -5.72
CA ILE A 51 6.06 0.22 -5.42
C ILE A 51 7.29 0.28 -6.34
N ALA A 52 8.02 -0.82 -6.49
CA ALA A 52 9.18 -0.93 -7.37
C ALA A 52 8.83 -0.67 -8.84
N LYS A 53 7.65 -1.11 -9.30
CA LYS A 53 7.17 -0.89 -10.68
C LYS A 53 6.82 0.56 -10.98
N MET A 54 6.52 1.38 -9.97
CA MET A 54 6.10 2.78 -10.17
C MET A 54 7.28 3.71 -10.55
N GLN A 55 8.54 3.23 -10.50
CA GLN A 55 9.75 3.97 -10.91
C GLN A 55 9.80 5.42 -10.38
N VAL A 56 9.37 5.60 -9.14
CA VAL A 56 9.32 6.89 -8.46
C VAL A 56 10.63 7.17 -7.72
N SER A 57 11.06 8.44 -7.74
CA SER A 57 12.27 8.89 -7.04
C SER A 57 12.13 8.98 -5.52
N SER A 58 10.92 8.80 -5.00
CA SER A 58 10.60 8.90 -3.56
C SER A 58 9.38 8.06 -3.21
N VAL A 59 9.38 7.54 -1.99
CA VAL A 59 8.30 6.73 -1.43
C VAL A 59 6.98 7.50 -1.37
N SER A 60 7.03 8.81 -1.09
CA SER A 60 5.85 9.67 -1.05
C SER A 60 5.13 9.77 -2.40
N LYS A 61 5.88 9.68 -3.51
CA LYS A 61 5.32 9.68 -4.87
C LYS A 61 4.78 8.30 -5.27
N ALA A 62 5.33 7.23 -4.71
CA ALA A 62 4.83 5.86 -4.92
C ALA A 62 3.38 5.68 -4.45
N LEU A 63 2.94 6.51 -3.50
CA LEU A 63 1.59 6.49 -2.96
C LEU A 63 0.53 7.04 -3.93
N GLU A 64 0.95 7.69 -5.02
CA GLU A 64 0.06 8.29 -6.01
C GLU A 64 -0.76 7.21 -6.73
N GLY A 65 -2.07 7.20 -6.52
CA GLY A 65 -2.95 6.20 -7.11
C GLY A 65 -2.77 4.78 -6.56
N ALA A 66 -1.92 4.58 -5.55
CA ALA A 66 -1.71 3.28 -4.93
C ALA A 66 -2.93 2.83 -4.11
N ALA A 67 -3.65 3.78 -3.52
CA ALA A 67 -4.85 3.54 -2.72
C ALA A 67 -5.93 4.61 -2.95
N ALA A 68 -7.19 4.19 -2.99
CA ALA A 68 -8.33 5.11 -3.06
C ALA A 68 -8.39 6.01 -1.82
N GLY A 69 -8.59 7.31 -2.05
CA GLY A 69 -8.67 8.33 -1.00
C GLY A 69 -7.32 8.88 -0.53
N VAL A 70 -6.20 8.46 -1.15
CA VAL A 70 -4.90 9.08 -0.97
C VAL A 70 -4.66 10.07 -2.10
N GLN A 71 -4.42 11.32 -1.75
CA GLN A 71 -4.05 12.38 -2.67
C GLN A 71 -2.58 12.72 -2.45
N VAL A 72 -1.80 12.65 -3.51
CA VAL A 72 -0.40 13.06 -3.52
C VAL A 72 -0.32 14.37 -4.30
N ILE A 73 0.14 15.43 -3.65
CA ILE A 73 0.25 16.76 -4.22
C ILE A 73 1.74 17.07 -4.34
N ASN A 74 2.24 16.93 -5.56
CA ASN A 74 3.60 17.32 -5.90
C ASN A 74 3.66 18.85 -5.98
N THR A 75 4.29 19.49 -4.99
CA THR A 75 4.54 20.94 -4.97
C THR A 75 5.65 21.35 -5.93
N SER A 76 6.56 20.43 -6.26
CA SER A 76 7.63 20.65 -7.24
C SER A 76 7.99 19.36 -8.00
N GLY A 77 8.64 19.52 -9.15
CA GLY A 77 9.21 18.41 -9.94
C GLY A 77 10.63 18.03 -9.52
N GLN A 78 11.18 18.67 -8.48
CA GLN A 78 12.56 18.48 -8.07
C GLN A 78 12.75 17.11 -7.40
N PRO A 79 13.77 16.33 -7.77
CA PRO A 79 14.17 15.15 -7.01
C PRO A 79 14.61 15.53 -5.59
N GLY A 80 14.17 14.80 -4.57
CA GLY A 80 14.49 15.06 -3.16
C GLY A 80 13.48 15.95 -2.42
N GLU A 81 12.56 16.62 -3.12
CA GLU A 81 11.44 17.36 -2.50
C GLU A 81 10.27 16.43 -2.16
N ASN A 82 9.73 16.55 -0.94
CA ASN A 82 8.65 15.69 -0.46
C ASN A 82 7.32 16.08 -1.11
N ALA A 83 6.55 15.08 -1.52
CA ALA A 83 5.18 15.31 -1.98
C ALA A 83 4.27 15.50 -0.77
N LYS A 84 3.34 16.48 -0.83
CA LYS A 84 2.33 16.64 0.22
C LYS A 84 1.27 15.56 0.08
N ILE A 85 1.20 14.66 1.06
CA ILE A 85 0.21 13.58 1.07
C ILE A 85 -1.00 14.00 1.90
N ARG A 86 -2.20 13.65 1.42
CA ARG A 86 -3.46 13.78 2.16
C ARG A 86 -4.25 12.49 2.08
N ILE A 87 -4.74 12.04 3.24
CA ILE A 87 -5.56 10.84 3.35
C ILE A 87 -6.98 11.28 3.70
N ARG A 88 -7.95 10.96 2.84
CA ARG A 88 -9.37 11.36 2.97
C ARG A 88 -9.62 12.88 3.04
N GLY A 89 -8.75 13.69 2.42
CA GLY A 89 -8.94 15.14 2.27
C GLY A 89 -8.31 15.96 3.40
N ILE A 90 -8.89 17.13 3.70
CA ILE A 90 -8.40 18.06 4.71
C ILE A 90 -9.15 17.79 6.02
N GLY A 91 -8.45 17.24 7.01
CA GLY A 91 -9.03 16.87 8.31
C GLY A 91 -9.11 18.02 9.32
N SER A 92 -8.42 19.13 9.08
CA SER A 92 -8.44 20.29 9.98
C SER A 92 -8.27 21.60 9.21
N PHE A 93 -8.97 22.63 9.67
CA PHE A 93 -8.87 23.98 9.13
C PHE A 93 -7.60 24.71 9.60
N SER A 94 -7.10 24.38 10.79
CA SER A 94 -5.97 25.08 11.43
C SER A 94 -4.79 24.18 11.81
N ALA A 95 -4.98 22.86 11.89
CA ALA A 95 -3.92 21.91 12.18
C ALA A 95 -3.34 21.29 10.90
N SER A 96 -2.10 20.83 10.97
CA SER A 96 -1.48 20.11 9.84
C SER A 96 -2.34 18.89 9.48
N SER A 97 -2.54 18.68 8.18
CA SER A 97 -3.25 17.51 7.63
C SER A 97 -2.27 16.50 7.02
N ALA A 98 -0.97 16.62 7.33
CA ALA A 98 0.03 15.65 6.91
C ALA A 98 -0.19 14.32 7.64
N PRO A 99 -0.01 13.17 6.97
CA PRO A 99 -0.10 11.87 7.60
C PRO A 99 1.12 11.61 8.50
N LEU A 100 0.94 10.73 9.49
CA LEU A 100 2.05 10.16 10.25
C LEU A 100 2.71 9.04 9.43
N TYR A 101 4.02 9.11 9.24
CA TYR A 101 4.81 8.03 8.66
C TYR A 101 5.34 7.13 9.77
N VAL A 102 5.25 5.83 9.56
CA VAL A 102 5.78 4.82 10.49
C VAL A 102 6.63 3.85 9.69
N VAL A 103 7.89 3.70 10.08
CA VAL A 103 8.86 2.79 9.49
C VAL A 103 9.27 1.79 10.56
N ASP A 104 9.09 0.50 10.29
CA ASP A 104 9.40 -0.59 11.23
C ASP A 104 8.82 -0.41 12.65
N GLY A 105 7.63 0.19 12.73
CA GLY A 105 6.91 0.43 14.00
C GLY A 105 7.31 1.71 14.74
N MET A 106 8.29 2.47 14.24
CA MET A 106 8.67 3.77 14.81
C MET A 106 8.16 4.94 13.97
N PRO A 107 7.65 6.02 14.60
CA PRO A 107 7.34 7.26 13.90
C PRO A 107 8.57 7.78 13.17
N TYR A 108 8.36 8.22 11.93
CA TYR A 108 9.41 8.72 11.07
C TYR A 108 9.08 10.14 10.59
N ASP A 109 10.11 10.98 10.50
CA ASP A 109 9.92 12.38 10.14
C ASP A 109 9.56 12.53 8.66
N GLU A 110 8.55 13.36 8.38
CA GLU A 110 8.08 13.68 7.02
C GLU A 110 9.22 14.13 6.10
N GLU A 111 10.17 14.92 6.63
CA GLU A 111 11.31 15.42 5.85
C GLU A 111 12.25 14.31 5.38
N SER A 112 12.35 13.23 6.17
CA SER A 112 13.28 12.13 5.91
C SER A 112 12.69 11.00 5.07
N VAL A 113 11.37 11.01 4.80
CA VAL A 113 10.69 9.94 4.03
C VAL A 113 11.27 9.79 2.63
N ASN A 114 11.73 10.88 2.01
CA ASN A 114 12.42 10.85 0.72
C ASN A 114 13.79 10.18 0.73
N ALA A 115 14.44 10.05 1.89
CA ALA A 115 15.71 9.35 2.01
C ALA A 115 15.55 7.82 1.98
N LEU A 116 14.32 7.32 2.13
CA LEU A 116 14.02 5.91 2.04
C LEU A 116 14.09 5.46 0.58
N ASN A 117 14.86 4.40 0.34
CA ASN A 117 14.95 3.77 -0.96
C ASN A 117 13.68 2.94 -1.23
N PRO A 118 12.92 3.22 -2.31
CA PRO A 118 11.72 2.45 -2.64
C PRO A 118 11.98 0.96 -2.89
N ALA A 119 13.20 0.58 -3.28
CA ALA A 119 13.57 -0.82 -3.51
C ALA A 119 13.70 -1.64 -2.21
N ASP A 120 13.89 -0.98 -1.07
CA ASP A 120 14.04 -1.63 0.23
C ASP A 120 12.68 -1.82 0.94
N ILE A 121 11.57 -1.43 0.30
CA ILE A 121 10.22 -1.56 0.84
C ILE A 121 9.63 -2.92 0.49
N GLU A 122 9.45 -3.76 1.50
CA GLU A 122 8.75 -5.05 1.34
C GLU A 122 7.23 -4.87 1.20
N SER A 123 6.63 -4.09 2.10
CA SER A 123 5.20 -3.82 2.09
C SER A 123 4.90 -2.45 2.69
N MET A 124 3.79 -1.86 2.25
CA MET A 124 3.31 -0.58 2.76
C MET A 124 1.83 -0.69 3.12
N SER A 125 1.49 -0.31 4.34
CA SER A 125 0.12 -0.33 4.83
C SER A 125 -0.37 1.08 5.10
N ILE A 126 -1.43 1.48 4.39
CA ILE A 126 -2.03 2.81 4.51
C ILE A 126 -3.28 2.68 5.38
N LEU A 127 -3.21 3.20 6.60
CA LEU A 127 -4.33 3.24 7.54
C LEU A 127 -5.14 4.52 7.31
N LYS A 128 -6.40 4.38 6.88
CA LYS A 128 -7.23 5.51 6.43
C LYS A 128 -8.34 5.92 7.39
N ASP A 129 -8.55 5.17 8.46
CA ASP A 129 -9.66 5.37 9.39
C ASP A 129 -9.15 5.53 10.82
N ALA A 130 -9.92 6.24 11.64
CA ALA A 130 -9.58 6.55 13.03
C ALA A 130 -9.44 5.28 13.87
N ALA A 131 -10.29 4.26 13.66
CA ALA A 131 -10.19 2.99 14.39
C ALA A 131 -8.87 2.25 14.11
N SER A 132 -8.35 2.37 12.89
CA SER A 132 -7.06 1.79 12.49
C SER A 132 -5.86 2.59 13.01
N ALA A 133 -5.99 3.91 13.02
CA ALA A 133 -4.93 4.85 13.41
C ALA A 133 -4.83 5.06 14.92
N ALA A 134 -5.90 4.80 15.70
CA ALA A 134 -5.95 4.99 17.15
C ALA A 134 -4.87 4.20 17.92
N LEU A 135 -4.27 3.18 17.31
CA LEU A 135 -3.13 2.45 17.88
C LEU A 135 -1.85 3.29 17.95
N TYR A 136 -1.75 4.36 17.14
CA TYR A 136 -0.61 5.26 17.06
C TYR A 136 -0.86 6.63 17.72
N GLY A 137 -2.07 6.86 18.26
CA GLY A 137 -2.49 8.12 18.87
C GLY A 137 -3.65 8.78 18.14
#